data_AF-A0A8K0IGJ7-F1
#
_entry.id   AF-A0A8K0IGJ7-F1
#
_cell.length_a   1.000
_cell.length_b   1.000
_cell.length_c   1.000
_cell.angle_alpha   90.00
_cell.angle_beta   90.00
_cell.angle_gamma   90.00
#
_symmetry.space_group_name_H-M   'P 1'
#
loop_
_entity.id
_entity.type
_entity.pdbx_description
1 polymer ?
#
loop_
_entity_poly.entity_id
_entity_poly.type
_entity_poly.pdbx_seq_one_letter_code
_entity_poly.pdbx_strand_id
1 'polypeptide(L)'
;MFVANADALGQATGTAAGMAPYAHVAVYKVCTEIGCFTSDMLAGLDNAIQDGVDVLSLSLGGYSLPFFDDGIAIGAFRAVEKGIFVSCAAGNEGPFNATVSNEAPWILTVGASTIDREIRVTVELGNGVELIGQSAYQPNDFVSAELPQVYPGLHGGSLAAVCKSGSLKDIDVKGKVVVCDADADVGRVNQGRTVKRAGGAAMILANKEASGFTTMSDTHVLPAAHVSYYDGLKLKSYISSASAPTASITFHVVASTMHAYVEIAENLPRKGHGTHDRRISSNSHGSLGWCHAVSSTGGQPIEIYEMWQQFGSLLFEPGRFQCWSTGGPLTSNVPDQMGPFGSCTSGLL
;
A
#
# COMPACT_ATOMS: atom_id res chain seq x y z
N MET A 1 9.79 -18.16 3.37
CA MET A 1 9.09 -19.28 2.74
C MET A 1 8.85 -18.94 1.28
N PHE A 2 8.88 -19.93 0.38
CA PHE A 2 8.46 -19.79 -1.02
C PHE A 2 7.10 -20.45 -1.19
N VAL A 3 6.17 -19.76 -1.84
CA VAL A 3 4.83 -20.27 -2.13
C VAL A 3 4.65 -20.26 -3.64
N ALA A 4 4.72 -21.44 -4.26
CA ALA A 4 4.52 -21.58 -5.70
C ALA A 4 3.05 -21.38 -6.08
N ASN A 5 2.81 -20.89 -7.31
CA ASN A 5 1.48 -20.64 -7.87
C ASN A 5 0.61 -19.74 -6.97
N ALA A 6 1.22 -18.74 -6.34
CA ALA A 6 0.50 -17.70 -5.63
C ALA A 6 -0.06 -16.68 -6.63
N ASP A 7 -1.32 -16.33 -6.45
CA ASP A 7 -2.03 -15.35 -7.26
C ASP A 7 -3.04 -14.56 -6.40
N ALA A 8 -3.51 -13.44 -6.92
CA ALA A 8 -4.65 -12.70 -6.38
C ALA A 8 -5.77 -12.69 -7.43
N LEU A 9 -6.78 -13.54 -7.27
CA LEU A 9 -7.90 -13.68 -8.21
C LEU A 9 -7.46 -14.01 -9.65
N GLY A 10 -6.46 -14.87 -9.79
CA GLY A 10 -5.82 -15.24 -11.06
C GLY A 10 -4.78 -14.23 -11.54
N GLN A 11 -4.65 -13.08 -10.88
CA GLN A 11 -3.70 -12.03 -11.25
C GLN A 11 -2.37 -12.22 -10.55
N ALA A 12 -1.31 -11.73 -11.21
CA ALA A 12 0.06 -11.69 -10.69
C ALA A 12 0.60 -13.07 -10.27
N THR A 13 0.16 -14.11 -10.98
CA THR A 13 0.54 -15.51 -10.75
C THR A 13 2.06 -15.67 -10.77
N GLY A 14 2.61 -16.29 -9.73
CA GLY A 14 4.03 -16.58 -9.64
C GLY A 14 4.40 -17.31 -8.35
N THR A 15 5.69 -17.27 -8.00
CA THR A 15 6.15 -17.76 -6.69
C THR A 15 6.26 -16.57 -5.74
N ALA A 16 5.42 -16.54 -4.70
CA ALA A 16 5.51 -15.51 -3.66
C ALA A 16 6.60 -15.85 -2.65
N ALA A 17 7.39 -14.85 -2.28
CA ALA A 17 8.39 -14.92 -1.23
C ALA A 17 8.60 -13.53 -0.59
N GLY A 18 8.94 -13.48 0.69
CA GLY A 18 9.41 -12.24 1.31
C GLY A 18 10.89 -11.98 0.99
N MET A 19 11.37 -10.75 1.21
CA MET A 19 12.79 -10.39 0.98
C MET A 19 13.79 -11.28 1.71
N ALA A 20 13.44 -11.80 2.90
CA ALA A 20 14.26 -12.75 3.66
C ALA A 20 13.49 -14.07 3.85
N PRO A 21 13.48 -14.98 2.86
CA PRO A 21 12.67 -16.20 2.91
C PRO A 21 13.02 -17.16 4.05
N TYR A 22 14.20 -17.05 4.65
CA TYR A 22 14.66 -17.93 5.72
C TYR A 22 14.67 -17.26 7.10
N ALA A 23 14.20 -16.02 7.20
CA ALA A 23 14.06 -15.35 8.49
C ALA A 23 12.98 -16.02 9.35
N HIS A 24 13.20 -16.05 10.66
CA HIS A 24 12.16 -16.38 11.62
C HIS A 24 11.25 -15.17 11.82
N VAL A 25 9.96 -15.42 12.01
CA VAL A 25 8.95 -14.37 12.18
C VAL A 25 8.30 -14.52 13.54
N ALA A 26 8.36 -13.47 14.35
CA ALA A 26 7.60 -13.31 15.58
C ALA A 26 6.49 -12.27 15.34
N VAL A 27 5.26 -12.59 15.75
CA VAL A 27 4.08 -11.75 15.47
C VAL A 27 3.51 -11.19 16.77
N TYR A 28 3.47 -9.87 16.87
CA TYR A 28 2.91 -9.14 18.00
C TYR A 28 1.65 -8.41 17.55
N LYS A 29 0.48 -8.94 17.88
CA LYS A 29 -0.80 -8.33 17.52
C LYS A 29 -1.10 -7.16 18.46
N VAL A 30 -0.95 -5.94 17.95
CA VAL A 30 -1.18 -4.69 18.69
C VAL A 30 -2.38 -3.88 18.19
N CYS A 31 -3.05 -4.38 17.15
CA CYS A 31 -4.20 -3.75 16.52
C CYS A 31 -5.43 -4.66 16.57
N THR A 32 -6.58 -4.03 16.65
CA THR A 32 -7.90 -4.65 16.63
C THR A 32 -8.80 -3.94 15.63
N GLU A 33 -10.04 -4.40 15.47
CA GLU A 33 -11.03 -3.76 14.58
C GLU A 33 -11.34 -2.30 14.97
N ILE A 34 -11.11 -1.92 16.23
CA ILE A 34 -11.32 -0.56 16.73
C ILE A 34 -10.05 0.32 16.66
N GLY A 35 -8.94 -0.24 16.18
CA GLY A 35 -7.67 0.46 16.00
C GLY A 35 -6.50 -0.12 16.79
N CYS A 36 -5.40 0.62 16.81
CA CYS A 36 -4.14 0.28 17.47
C CYS A 36 -3.92 1.25 18.63
N PHE A 37 -4.12 0.79 19.87
CA PHE A 37 -3.91 1.64 21.04
C PHE A 37 -2.43 1.77 21.37
N THR A 38 -2.00 2.97 21.80
CA THR A 38 -0.61 3.22 22.20
C THR A 38 -0.12 2.25 23.29
N SER A 39 -1.00 1.87 24.22
CA SER A 39 -0.68 0.87 25.25
C SER A 39 -0.32 -0.49 24.66
N ASP A 40 -1.08 -0.94 23.67
CA ASP A 40 -0.90 -2.25 23.05
C ASP A 40 0.34 -2.25 22.16
N MET A 41 0.58 -1.14 21.44
CA MET A 41 1.80 -0.95 20.65
C MET A 41 3.06 -1.00 21.52
N LEU A 42 3.08 -0.27 22.65
CA LEU A 42 4.21 -0.29 23.58
C LEU A 42 4.41 -1.67 24.21
N ALA A 43 3.34 -2.36 24.61
CA ALA A 43 3.44 -3.72 25.16
C ALA A 43 3.98 -4.72 24.12
N GLY A 44 3.57 -4.61 22.85
CA GLY A 44 4.10 -5.43 21.77
C GLY A 44 5.58 -5.16 21.50
N LEU A 45 6.01 -3.89 21.50
CA LEU A 45 7.40 -3.50 21.35
C LEU A 45 8.27 -4.01 22.52
N ASP A 46 7.80 -3.86 23.76
CA ASP A 46 8.52 -4.35 24.93
C ASP A 46 8.71 -5.87 24.91
N ASN A 47 7.68 -6.62 24.52
CA ASN A 47 7.79 -8.07 24.37
C ASN A 47 8.77 -8.44 23.25
N ALA A 48 8.71 -7.76 22.10
CA ALA A 48 9.63 -8.01 21.00
C ALA A 48 11.10 -7.73 21.37
N ILE A 49 11.34 -6.69 22.15
CA ILE A 49 12.67 -6.39 22.69
C ILE A 49 13.15 -7.49 23.64
N GLN A 50 12.26 -7.96 24.53
CA GLN A 50 12.59 -9.04 25.48
C GLN A 50 12.88 -10.37 24.79
N ASP A 51 12.15 -10.68 23.73
CA ASP A 51 12.35 -11.88 22.91
C ASP A 51 13.60 -11.79 22.03
N GLY A 52 14.25 -10.63 21.97
CA GLY A 52 15.53 -10.44 21.29
C GLY A 52 15.42 -10.47 19.76
N VAL A 53 14.34 -9.91 19.20
CA VAL A 53 14.20 -9.81 17.74
C VAL A 53 15.31 -8.96 17.12
N ASP A 54 15.75 -9.29 15.90
CA ASP A 54 16.80 -8.52 15.22
C ASP A 54 16.25 -7.25 14.53
N VAL A 55 15.02 -7.34 14.03
CA VAL A 55 14.37 -6.30 13.22
C VAL A 55 12.89 -6.18 13.58
N LEU A 56 12.44 -4.95 13.76
CA LEU A 56 11.03 -4.57 13.88
C LEU A 56 10.53 -3.95 12.58
N SER A 57 9.44 -4.50 12.05
CA SER A 57 8.70 -3.97 10.90
C SER A 57 7.33 -3.50 11.35
N LEU A 58 7.10 -2.18 11.30
CA LEU A 58 5.92 -1.53 11.86
C LEU A 58 5.19 -0.75 10.76
N SER A 59 4.17 -1.36 10.18
CA SER A 59 3.22 -0.65 9.29
C SER A 59 2.16 0.08 10.10
N LEU A 60 2.61 0.84 11.10
CA LEU A 60 1.80 1.62 12.03
C LEU A 60 2.25 3.07 11.99
N GLY A 61 1.34 3.97 12.30
CA GLY A 61 1.61 5.39 12.34
C GLY A 61 0.40 6.16 12.82
N GLY A 62 0.63 7.39 13.23
CA GLY A 62 -0.42 8.33 13.58
C GLY A 62 0.00 9.74 13.17
N TYR A 63 -0.69 10.73 13.71
CA TYR A 63 -0.28 12.11 13.52
C TYR A 63 1.12 12.36 14.05
N SER A 64 1.83 13.29 13.42
CA SER A 64 3.14 13.75 13.90
C SER A 64 2.99 14.38 15.29
N LEU A 65 3.69 13.82 16.27
CA LEU A 65 3.71 14.27 17.66
C LEU A 65 5.15 14.58 18.08
N PRO A 66 5.37 15.35 19.16
CA PRO A 66 6.68 15.40 19.81
C PRO A 66 7.15 14.00 20.21
N PHE A 67 8.43 13.68 20.01
CA PHE A 67 8.95 12.32 20.20
C PHE A 67 8.72 11.73 21.61
N PHE A 68 8.62 12.57 22.63
CA PHE A 68 8.35 12.15 24.01
C PHE A 68 6.86 11.85 24.29
N ASP A 69 5.98 12.12 23.33
CA ASP A 69 4.54 11.86 23.38
C ASP A 69 4.10 10.85 22.28
N ASP A 70 5.03 10.45 21.41
CA ASP A 70 4.84 9.44 20.39
C ASP A 70 5.27 8.06 20.90
N GLY A 71 4.30 7.17 21.13
CA GLY A 71 4.56 5.83 21.64
C GLY A 71 5.41 4.96 20.69
N ILE A 72 5.29 5.15 19.37
CA ILE A 72 6.15 4.45 18.41
C ILE A 72 7.57 4.97 18.54
N ALA A 73 7.77 6.29 18.62
CA ALA A 73 9.10 6.88 18.80
C ALA A 73 9.77 6.41 20.10
N ILE A 74 9.03 6.39 21.22
CA ILE A 74 9.52 5.92 22.52
C ILE A 74 9.92 4.44 22.47
N GLY A 75 9.04 3.57 21.98
CA GLY A 75 9.32 2.13 21.91
C GLY A 75 10.46 1.82 20.93
N ALA A 76 10.49 2.50 19.79
CA ALA A 76 11.58 2.37 18.82
C ALA A 76 12.93 2.82 19.40
N PHE A 77 12.97 3.87 20.23
CA PHE A 77 14.20 4.31 20.87
C PHE A 77 14.77 3.21 21.76
N ARG A 78 13.90 2.56 22.56
CA ARG A 78 14.29 1.43 23.42
C ARG A 78 14.78 0.22 22.64
N ALA A 79 14.16 -0.08 21.50
CA ALA A 79 14.61 -1.15 20.62
C ALA A 79 16.01 -0.86 20.06
N VAL A 80 16.24 0.36 19.56
CA VAL A 80 17.54 0.77 19.01
C VAL A 80 18.65 0.80 20.07
N GLU A 81 18.33 1.18 21.32
CA GLU A 81 19.28 1.05 22.46
C GLU A 81 19.75 -0.39 22.70
N LYS A 82 18.95 -1.38 22.29
CA LYS A 82 19.29 -2.81 22.37
C LYS A 82 19.89 -3.36 21.07
N GLY A 83 20.15 -2.51 20.07
CA GLY A 83 20.71 -2.90 18.78
C GLY A 83 19.69 -3.47 17.80
N ILE A 84 18.39 -3.32 18.08
CA ILE A 84 17.30 -3.80 17.22
C ILE A 84 17.00 -2.75 16.16
N PHE A 85 16.98 -3.15 14.89
CA PHE A 85 16.66 -2.23 13.79
C PHE A 85 15.15 -1.99 13.70
N VAL A 86 14.71 -0.74 13.51
CA VAL A 86 13.28 -0.39 13.43
C VAL A 86 12.96 0.25 12.07
N SER A 87 12.03 -0.36 11.34
CA SER A 87 11.46 0.19 10.11
C SER A 87 9.98 0.52 10.30
N CYS A 88 9.59 1.75 9.97
CA CYS A 88 8.20 2.18 10.01
C CYS A 88 7.73 2.78 8.68
N ALA A 89 6.42 2.73 8.43
CA ALA A 89 5.83 3.39 7.28
C ALA A 89 5.76 4.91 7.41
N ALA A 90 5.91 5.64 6.31
CA ALA A 90 5.83 7.10 6.29
C ALA A 90 4.40 7.65 6.44
N GLY A 91 3.37 6.81 6.35
CA GLY A 91 1.96 7.24 6.28
C GLY A 91 1.44 7.34 4.84
N ASN A 92 0.13 7.49 4.71
CA ASN A 92 -0.62 7.55 3.43
C ASN A 92 -1.37 8.88 3.26
N GLU A 93 -1.08 9.88 4.11
CA GLU A 93 -1.78 11.17 4.21
C GLU A 93 -1.27 12.23 3.21
N GLY A 94 -0.40 11.84 2.28
CA GLY A 94 0.04 12.68 1.17
C GLY A 94 -1.12 13.18 0.29
N PRO A 95 -0.87 14.08 -0.67
CA PRO A 95 0.44 14.50 -1.19
C PRO A 95 0.96 15.83 -0.61
N PHE A 96 0.24 16.43 0.34
CA PHE A 96 0.60 17.75 0.86
C PHE A 96 1.87 17.67 1.72
N ASN A 97 2.59 18.79 1.84
CA ASN A 97 3.78 18.87 2.68
C ASN A 97 3.43 18.58 4.15
N ALA A 98 4.43 18.11 4.92
CA ALA A 98 4.32 17.85 6.36
C ALA A 98 3.22 16.82 6.73
N THR A 99 3.09 15.77 5.93
CA THR A 99 2.15 14.66 6.12
C THR A 99 2.85 13.36 6.52
N VAL A 100 4.18 13.36 6.65
CA VAL A 100 4.96 12.19 7.04
C VAL A 100 4.77 11.88 8.53
N SER A 101 4.62 10.61 8.85
CA SER A 101 4.61 10.06 10.20
C SER A 101 5.93 9.34 10.53
N ASN A 102 6.12 8.94 11.79
CA ASN A 102 7.30 8.20 12.24
C ASN A 102 8.61 8.95 11.96
N GLU A 103 8.67 10.22 12.33
CA GLU A 103 9.76 11.15 12.00
C GLU A 103 11.02 10.99 12.89
N ALA A 104 11.00 10.05 13.84
CA ALA A 104 12.07 9.92 14.82
C ALA A 104 13.40 9.51 14.15
N PRO A 105 14.53 10.17 14.47
CA PRO A 105 15.81 9.94 13.76
C PRO A 105 16.40 8.52 13.87
N TRP A 106 15.92 7.74 14.84
CA TRP A 106 16.34 6.35 15.06
C TRP A 106 15.43 5.33 14.34
N ILE A 107 14.43 5.79 13.60
CA ILE A 107 13.52 4.97 12.80
C ILE A 107 13.91 5.10 11.32
N LEU A 108 13.94 3.97 10.61
CA LEU A 108 13.92 4.00 9.15
C LEU A 108 12.48 4.20 8.68
N THR A 109 12.16 5.43 8.29
CA THR A 109 10.86 5.82 7.74
C THR A 109 10.82 5.54 6.24
N VAL A 110 9.84 4.77 5.77
CA VAL A 110 9.85 4.28 4.39
C VAL A 110 8.58 4.72 3.64
N GLY A 111 8.78 5.34 2.48
CA GLY A 111 7.72 5.76 1.56
C GLY A 111 7.34 4.71 0.52
N ALA A 112 6.15 4.86 -0.04
CA ALA A 112 5.62 4.00 -1.10
C ALA A 112 6.06 4.47 -2.49
N SER A 113 6.31 3.55 -3.41
CA SER A 113 6.40 3.82 -4.85
C SER A 113 5.76 2.71 -5.69
N THR A 114 5.70 2.90 -7.01
CA THR A 114 5.19 1.88 -7.95
C THR A 114 6.28 0.91 -8.40
N ILE A 115 5.86 -0.23 -8.95
CA ILE A 115 6.74 -1.18 -9.67
C ILE A 115 6.39 -1.21 -11.16
N ASP A 116 7.20 -1.89 -11.97
CA ASP A 116 7.00 -2.10 -13.41
C ASP A 116 5.85 -3.07 -13.76
N ARG A 117 5.08 -3.50 -12.76
CA ARG A 117 3.95 -4.43 -12.90
C ARG A 117 2.65 -3.77 -12.49
N GLU A 118 1.66 -3.82 -13.36
CA GLU A 118 0.31 -3.29 -13.13
C GLU A 118 -0.74 -4.35 -13.51
N ILE A 119 -1.82 -4.45 -12.72
CA ILE A 119 -2.97 -5.30 -13.08
C ILE A 119 -3.91 -4.48 -13.94
N ARG A 120 -3.57 -4.42 -15.23
CA ARG A 120 -4.17 -3.48 -16.18
C ARG A 120 -5.58 -3.85 -16.61
N VAL A 121 -6.37 -2.80 -16.83
CA VAL A 121 -7.68 -2.83 -17.45
C VAL A 121 -7.72 -1.72 -18.50
N THR A 122 -8.19 -2.03 -19.70
CA THR A 122 -8.44 -1.01 -20.74
C THR A 122 -9.91 -0.64 -20.74
N VAL A 123 -10.17 0.66 -20.71
CA VAL A 123 -11.50 1.23 -20.96
C VAL A 123 -11.48 1.86 -22.33
N GLU A 124 -12.26 1.34 -23.26
CA GLU A 124 -12.43 1.92 -24.60
C GLU A 124 -13.75 2.70 -24.62
N LEU A 125 -13.68 3.99 -24.92
CA LEU A 125 -14.84 4.85 -25.08
C LEU A 125 -15.40 4.70 -26.51
N GLY A 126 -16.71 4.88 -26.70
CA GLY A 126 -17.34 4.77 -28.02
C GLY A 126 -16.87 5.79 -29.08
N ASN A 127 -16.01 6.74 -28.70
CA ASN A 127 -15.30 7.62 -29.65
C ASN A 127 -13.90 7.10 -30.03
N GLY A 128 -13.54 5.88 -29.64
CA GLY A 128 -12.25 5.23 -29.90
C GLY A 128 -11.11 5.67 -28.99
N VAL A 129 -11.36 6.48 -27.96
CA VAL A 129 -10.34 6.84 -26.97
C VAL A 129 -10.16 5.68 -26.00
N GLU A 130 -8.93 5.21 -25.85
CA GLU A 130 -8.55 4.22 -24.85
C GLU A 130 -8.00 4.90 -23.59
N LEU A 131 -8.47 4.44 -22.43
CA LEU A 131 -7.98 4.83 -21.11
C LEU A 131 -7.40 3.59 -20.42
N ILE A 132 -6.25 3.75 -19.77
CA ILE A 132 -5.61 2.69 -19.01
C ILE A 132 -5.95 2.87 -17.53
N GLY A 133 -6.50 1.81 -16.93
CA GLY A 133 -6.78 1.74 -15.50
C GLY A 133 -6.26 0.45 -14.88
N GLN A 134 -6.59 0.27 -13.60
CA GLN A 134 -6.20 -0.91 -12.82
C GLN A 134 -7.40 -1.53 -12.09
N SER A 135 -7.39 -2.86 -11.94
CA SER A 135 -8.33 -3.63 -11.11
C SER A 135 -7.83 -5.07 -10.96
N ALA A 136 -7.80 -5.57 -9.72
CA ALA A 136 -7.50 -6.97 -9.46
C ALA A 136 -8.71 -7.88 -9.72
N TYR A 137 -9.94 -7.34 -9.62
CA TYR A 137 -11.14 -8.11 -9.93
C TYR A 137 -11.41 -8.14 -11.44
N GLN A 138 -11.03 -9.26 -12.08
CA GLN A 138 -11.20 -9.51 -13.52
C GLN A 138 -12.00 -10.81 -13.75
N PRO A 139 -13.34 -10.76 -13.67
CA PRO A 139 -14.20 -11.94 -13.81
C PRO A 139 -14.15 -12.54 -15.23
N ASN A 140 -13.90 -13.84 -15.33
CA ASN A 140 -13.80 -14.57 -16.61
C ASN A 140 -15.12 -14.63 -17.40
N ASP A 141 -16.26 -14.50 -16.71
CA ASP A 141 -17.60 -14.52 -17.29
C ASP A 141 -18.07 -13.12 -17.75
N PHE A 142 -17.27 -12.08 -17.52
CA PHE A 142 -17.57 -10.75 -18.03
C PHE A 142 -17.21 -10.65 -19.51
N VAL A 143 -18.24 -10.55 -20.33
CA VAL A 143 -18.10 -10.30 -21.76
C VAL A 143 -17.89 -8.80 -21.97
N SER A 144 -16.71 -8.42 -22.47
CA SER A 144 -16.47 -7.04 -22.90
C SER A 144 -17.45 -6.70 -24.02
N ALA A 145 -18.30 -5.72 -23.76
CA ALA A 145 -19.29 -5.21 -24.67
C ALA A 145 -19.38 -3.70 -24.52
N GLU A 146 -19.68 -2.99 -25.60
CA GLU A 146 -20.02 -1.58 -25.51
C GLU A 146 -21.35 -1.42 -24.78
N LEU A 147 -21.28 -0.85 -23.58
CA LEU A 147 -22.42 -0.58 -22.73
C LEU A 147 -22.64 0.93 -22.60
N PRO A 148 -23.90 1.39 -22.46
CA PRO A 148 -24.17 2.79 -22.18
C PRO A 148 -23.47 3.24 -20.89
N GLN A 149 -22.96 4.46 -20.89
CA GLN A 149 -22.30 5.06 -19.74
C GLN A 149 -23.19 6.09 -19.06
N VAL A 150 -22.97 6.27 -17.76
CA VAL A 150 -23.58 7.36 -17.00
C VAL A 150 -22.60 7.88 -15.96
N TYR A 151 -22.50 9.21 -15.86
CA TYR A 151 -21.84 9.86 -14.74
C TYR A 151 -22.92 10.50 -13.84
N PRO A 152 -23.26 9.88 -12.70
CA PRO A 152 -24.32 10.36 -11.82
C PRO A 152 -24.09 11.79 -11.31
N GLY A 153 -22.83 12.24 -11.22
CA GLY A 153 -22.48 13.59 -10.79
C GLY A 153 -22.94 14.71 -11.73
N LEU A 154 -23.29 14.43 -12.99
CA LEU A 154 -23.82 15.46 -13.91
C LEU A 154 -25.16 16.05 -13.46
N HIS A 155 -26.01 15.23 -12.83
CA HIS A 155 -27.38 15.63 -12.47
C HIS A 155 -27.73 15.35 -11.01
N GLY A 156 -27.01 14.47 -10.31
CA GLY A 156 -27.28 14.05 -8.94
C GLY A 156 -26.46 14.75 -7.85
N GLY A 157 -25.62 15.71 -8.22
CA GLY A 157 -24.76 16.44 -7.28
C GLY A 157 -23.57 15.64 -6.74
N SER A 158 -22.91 16.17 -5.71
CA SER A 158 -21.63 15.63 -5.20
C SER A 158 -21.74 14.23 -4.60
N LEU A 159 -22.86 13.91 -3.93
CA LEU A 159 -23.07 12.58 -3.36
C LEU A 159 -23.29 11.50 -4.43
N ALA A 160 -23.91 11.86 -5.55
CA ALA A 160 -24.06 10.99 -6.70
C ALA A 160 -22.73 10.85 -7.45
N ALA A 161 -21.95 11.94 -7.59
CA ALA A 161 -20.62 11.92 -8.20
C ALA A 161 -19.72 10.86 -7.57
N VAL A 162 -19.73 10.74 -6.23
CA VAL A 162 -18.93 9.74 -5.50
C VAL A 162 -19.67 8.41 -5.27
N CYS A 163 -20.83 8.18 -5.90
CA CYS A 163 -21.60 6.94 -5.76
C CYS A 163 -21.84 6.54 -4.30
N LYS A 164 -22.13 7.53 -3.43
CA LYS A 164 -22.44 7.31 -2.03
C LYS A 164 -23.70 6.46 -1.87
N SER A 165 -23.77 5.64 -0.82
CA SER A 165 -24.96 4.84 -0.55
C SER A 165 -26.24 5.68 -0.56
N GLY A 166 -27.23 5.26 -1.34
CA GLY A 166 -28.52 5.94 -1.50
C GLY A 166 -28.55 7.07 -2.54
N SER A 167 -27.42 7.54 -3.06
CA SER A 167 -27.40 8.68 -3.99
C SER A 167 -27.78 8.35 -5.44
N LEU A 168 -27.85 7.06 -5.80
CA LEU A 168 -28.16 6.61 -7.16
C LEU A 168 -29.64 6.26 -7.38
N LYS A 169 -30.52 6.49 -6.39
CA LYS A 169 -31.92 6.01 -6.42
C LYS A 169 -32.74 6.57 -7.59
N ASP A 170 -32.53 7.84 -7.92
CA ASP A 170 -33.30 8.55 -8.95
C ASP A 170 -32.51 8.71 -10.26
N ILE A 171 -31.47 7.89 -10.45
CA ILE A 171 -30.57 7.94 -11.61
C ILE A 171 -30.61 6.59 -12.31
N ASP A 172 -30.88 6.60 -13.61
CA ASP A 172 -30.93 5.38 -14.41
C ASP A 172 -29.50 4.83 -14.65
N VAL A 173 -29.07 3.96 -13.75
CA VAL A 173 -27.77 3.27 -13.78
C VAL A 173 -27.85 1.79 -14.17
N LYS A 174 -29.07 1.25 -14.31
CA LYS A 174 -29.29 -0.19 -14.45
C LYS A 174 -28.72 -0.68 -15.79
N GLY A 175 -27.84 -1.68 -15.74
CA GLY A 175 -27.20 -2.25 -16.94
C GLY A 175 -26.15 -1.36 -17.60
N LYS A 176 -25.76 -0.24 -16.96
CA LYS A 176 -24.81 0.74 -17.52
C LYS A 176 -23.43 0.64 -16.86
N VAL A 177 -22.43 1.20 -17.51
CA VAL A 177 -21.14 1.51 -16.90
C VAL A 177 -21.28 2.82 -16.12
N VAL A 178 -21.10 2.76 -14.81
CA VAL A 178 -21.27 3.91 -13.93
C VAL A 178 -19.92 4.53 -13.63
N VAL A 179 -19.77 5.81 -13.93
CA VAL A 179 -18.57 6.58 -13.57
C VAL A 179 -18.74 7.18 -12.18
N CYS A 180 -17.77 6.95 -11.29
CA CYS A 180 -17.75 7.52 -9.95
C CYS A 180 -16.45 8.29 -9.74
N ASP A 181 -16.48 9.43 -9.07
CA ASP A 181 -15.28 10.10 -8.57
C ASP A 181 -14.79 9.38 -7.30
N ALA A 182 -13.50 9.09 -7.21
CA ALA A 182 -12.90 8.42 -6.06
C ALA A 182 -13.15 9.23 -4.79
N ASP A 183 -13.49 8.54 -3.69
CA ASP A 183 -13.67 9.19 -2.41
C ASP A 183 -13.13 8.36 -1.23
N ALA A 184 -12.36 9.02 -0.37
CA ALA A 184 -11.69 8.38 0.76
C ALA A 184 -12.68 7.99 1.86
N ASP A 185 -13.72 8.80 2.10
CA ASP A 185 -14.70 8.56 3.15
C ASP A 185 -15.65 7.41 2.78
N VAL A 186 -16.00 7.29 1.50
CA VAL A 186 -16.83 6.18 1.03
C VAL A 186 -16.00 4.90 0.89
N GLY A 187 -14.79 4.98 0.34
CA GLY A 187 -13.94 3.84 0.04
C GLY A 187 -14.25 3.20 -1.31
N ARG A 188 -13.20 2.88 -2.09
CA ARG A 188 -13.30 2.48 -3.51
C ARG A 188 -14.15 1.23 -3.73
N VAL A 189 -14.02 0.22 -2.87
CA VAL A 189 -14.81 -1.02 -2.95
C VAL A 189 -16.27 -0.79 -2.55
N ASN A 190 -16.53 0.08 -1.58
CA ASN A 190 -17.89 0.43 -1.14
C ASN A 190 -18.64 1.22 -2.23
N GLN A 191 -17.97 2.11 -2.96
CA GLN A 191 -18.54 2.78 -4.13
C GLN A 191 -19.02 1.74 -5.16
N GLY A 192 -18.18 0.74 -5.44
CA GLY A 192 -18.57 -0.40 -6.28
C GLY A 192 -19.77 -1.17 -5.74
N ARG A 193 -19.84 -1.39 -4.42
CA ARG A 193 -21.01 -2.04 -3.80
C ARG A 193 -22.29 -1.23 -3.98
N THR A 194 -22.22 0.10 -3.91
CA THR A 194 -23.37 0.96 -4.22
C THR A 194 -23.81 0.81 -5.66
N VAL A 195 -22.88 0.87 -6.62
CA VAL A 195 -23.17 0.70 -8.05
C VAL A 195 -23.81 -0.66 -8.33
N LYS A 196 -23.24 -1.74 -7.80
CA LYS A 196 -23.78 -3.10 -7.93
C LYS A 196 -25.20 -3.21 -7.38
N ARG A 197 -25.46 -2.64 -6.20
CA ARG A 197 -26.80 -2.64 -5.58
C ARG A 197 -27.82 -1.85 -6.39
N ALA A 198 -27.40 -0.78 -7.06
CA ALA A 198 -28.25 0.01 -7.95
C ALA A 198 -28.47 -0.66 -9.32
N GLY A 199 -27.83 -1.81 -9.58
CA GLY A 199 -27.97 -2.58 -10.82
C GLY A 199 -27.04 -2.15 -11.95
N GLY A 200 -25.98 -1.37 -11.65
CA GLY A 200 -24.93 -1.06 -12.62
C GLY A 200 -24.21 -2.32 -13.09
N ALA A 201 -23.85 -2.35 -14.38
CA ALA A 201 -23.16 -3.49 -14.98
C ALA A 201 -21.65 -3.47 -14.68
N ALA A 202 -21.05 -2.28 -14.65
CA ALA A 202 -19.64 -2.08 -14.33
C ALA A 202 -19.41 -0.68 -13.73
N MET A 203 -18.22 -0.44 -13.20
CA MET A 203 -17.83 0.85 -12.63
C MET A 203 -16.51 1.36 -13.21
N ILE A 204 -16.44 2.64 -13.58
CA ILE A 204 -15.15 3.32 -13.80
C ILE A 204 -14.96 4.32 -12.67
N LEU A 205 -13.89 4.16 -11.90
CA LEU A 205 -13.54 5.03 -10.80
C LEU A 205 -12.51 6.05 -11.27
N ALA A 206 -12.88 7.33 -11.33
CA ALA A 206 -12.01 8.43 -11.72
C ALA A 206 -11.31 9.01 -10.48
N ASN A 207 -9.99 9.04 -10.48
CA ASN A 207 -9.25 9.49 -9.29
C ASN A 207 -9.39 11.00 -9.00
N LYS A 208 -9.08 11.41 -7.76
CA LYS A 208 -9.04 12.82 -7.34
C LYS A 208 -7.82 13.52 -7.93
N GLU A 209 -7.94 14.84 -8.11
CA GLU A 209 -6.84 15.70 -8.58
C GLU A 209 -5.57 15.53 -7.74
N ALA A 210 -5.72 15.51 -6.41
CA ALA A 210 -4.62 15.32 -5.46
C ALA A 210 -3.86 13.99 -5.66
N SER A 211 -4.49 12.99 -6.28
CA SER A 211 -3.89 11.67 -6.50
C SER A 211 -3.32 11.49 -7.91
N GLY A 212 -3.53 12.45 -8.83
CA GLY A 212 -2.87 12.49 -10.13
C GLY A 212 -3.00 11.19 -10.95
N PHE A 213 -1.85 10.54 -11.19
CA PHE A 213 -1.74 9.30 -11.97
C PHE A 213 -1.85 8.02 -11.13
N THR A 214 -1.84 8.13 -9.81
CA THR A 214 -1.89 6.97 -8.92
C THR A 214 -3.18 6.22 -9.14
N THR A 215 -3.09 4.90 -9.28
CA THR A 215 -4.25 4.01 -9.43
C THR A 215 -4.03 2.77 -8.58
N MET A 216 -5.12 2.13 -8.18
CA MET A 216 -5.10 0.98 -7.28
C MET A 216 -5.79 -0.21 -7.94
N SER A 217 -5.18 -1.38 -7.83
CA SER A 217 -5.75 -2.64 -8.31
C SER A 217 -6.66 -3.26 -7.25
N ASP A 218 -7.76 -2.60 -6.87
CA ASP A 218 -8.64 -3.13 -5.82
C ASP A 218 -9.39 -4.39 -6.27
N THR A 219 -9.73 -5.25 -5.31
CA THR A 219 -10.63 -6.41 -5.51
C THR A 219 -12.09 -5.94 -5.43
N HIS A 220 -12.56 -5.26 -6.48
CA HIS A 220 -13.93 -4.76 -6.56
C HIS A 220 -14.99 -5.88 -6.50
N VAL A 221 -16.23 -5.51 -6.17
CA VAL A 221 -17.38 -6.44 -6.08
C VAL A 221 -18.14 -6.61 -7.40
N LEU A 222 -17.77 -5.84 -8.43
CA LEU A 222 -18.28 -5.87 -9.80
C LEU A 222 -17.12 -5.53 -10.76
N PRO A 223 -17.25 -5.80 -12.07
CA PRO A 223 -16.29 -5.36 -13.08
C PRO A 223 -16.00 -3.85 -12.92
N ALA A 224 -14.73 -3.50 -12.75
CA ALA A 224 -14.34 -2.12 -12.52
C ALA A 224 -12.97 -1.78 -13.08
N ALA A 225 -12.73 -0.48 -13.29
CA ALA A 225 -11.44 0.08 -13.63
C ALA A 225 -11.20 1.37 -12.84
N HIS A 226 -10.08 1.46 -12.14
CA HIS A 226 -9.62 2.71 -11.52
C HIS A 226 -8.68 3.44 -12.49
N VAL A 227 -9.08 4.62 -12.95
CA VAL A 227 -8.33 5.45 -13.91
C VAL A 227 -7.76 6.69 -13.24
N SER A 228 -6.70 7.24 -13.84
CA SER A 228 -6.07 8.49 -13.38
C SER A 228 -7.05 9.66 -13.35
N TYR A 229 -6.71 10.72 -12.62
CA TYR A 229 -7.48 11.96 -12.64
C TYR A 229 -7.61 12.53 -14.06
N TYR A 230 -6.50 12.55 -14.81
CA TYR A 230 -6.46 13.09 -16.17
C TYR A 230 -7.32 12.31 -17.15
N ASP A 231 -7.31 10.97 -17.05
CA ASP A 231 -8.20 10.13 -17.85
C ASP A 231 -9.65 10.24 -17.40
N GLY A 232 -9.89 10.43 -16.11
CA GLY A 232 -11.19 10.79 -15.56
C GLY A 232 -11.75 12.09 -16.14
N LEU A 233 -10.91 13.10 -16.39
CA LEU A 233 -11.33 14.33 -17.07
C LEU A 233 -11.74 14.07 -18.52
N LYS A 234 -10.97 13.28 -19.28
CA LYS A 234 -11.30 12.90 -20.67
C LYS A 234 -12.62 12.13 -20.72
N LEU A 235 -12.79 11.16 -19.81
CA LEU A 235 -14.00 10.36 -19.65
C LEU A 235 -15.23 11.23 -19.38
N LYS A 236 -15.14 12.11 -18.38
CA LYS A 236 -16.25 13.02 -18.02
C LYS A 236 -16.57 14.01 -19.14
N SER A 237 -15.56 14.51 -19.85
CA SER A 237 -15.74 15.36 -21.04
C SER A 237 -16.48 14.63 -22.16
N TYR A 238 -16.10 13.38 -22.45
CA TYR A 238 -16.79 12.54 -23.43
C TYR A 238 -18.27 12.33 -23.06
N ILE A 239 -18.56 11.95 -21.81
CA ILE A 239 -19.94 11.74 -21.34
C ILE A 239 -20.78 13.02 -21.48
N SER A 240 -20.19 14.19 -21.24
CA SER A 240 -20.91 15.47 -21.34
C SER A 240 -21.20 15.95 -22.77
N SER A 241 -20.45 15.43 -23.76
CA SER A 241 -20.52 15.89 -25.16
C SER A 241 -21.21 14.90 -26.09
N ALA A 242 -21.22 13.61 -25.76
CA ALA A 242 -21.87 12.57 -26.55
C ALA A 242 -23.38 12.51 -26.27
N SER A 243 -24.19 12.29 -27.31
CA SER A 243 -25.64 12.10 -27.18
C SER A 243 -26.02 10.74 -26.58
N ALA A 244 -25.18 9.72 -26.78
CA ALA A 244 -25.30 8.39 -26.23
C ALA A 244 -23.90 7.83 -25.91
N PRO A 245 -23.29 8.22 -24.78
CA PRO A 245 -21.94 7.76 -24.44
C PRO A 245 -21.92 6.26 -24.14
N THR A 246 -20.96 5.54 -24.70
CA THR A 246 -20.74 4.10 -24.48
C THR A 246 -19.29 3.82 -24.08
N ALA A 247 -19.05 2.74 -23.34
CA ALA A 247 -17.72 2.21 -23.09
C ALA A 247 -17.75 0.69 -23.01
N SER A 248 -16.62 0.08 -23.37
CA SER A 248 -16.29 -1.30 -23.06
C SER A 248 -15.16 -1.35 -22.03
N ILE A 249 -15.10 -2.45 -21.26
CA ILE A 249 -14.03 -2.71 -20.30
C ILE A 249 -13.40 -4.03 -20.68
N THR A 250 -12.11 -4.00 -20.98
CA THR A 250 -11.34 -5.17 -21.38
C THR A 250 -10.30 -5.48 -20.31
N PHE A 251 -10.39 -6.70 -19.77
CA PHE A 251 -9.48 -7.22 -18.78
C PHE A 251 -8.29 -7.89 -19.45
N HIS A 252 -7.09 -7.63 -18.93
CA HIS A 252 -5.85 -8.20 -19.44
C HIS A 252 -5.21 -9.08 -18.38
N VAL A 253 -4.74 -10.26 -18.80
CA VAL A 253 -3.80 -11.03 -17.98
C VAL A 253 -2.55 -10.19 -17.82
N VAL A 254 -2.13 -9.94 -16.57
CA VAL A 254 -1.05 -9.03 -16.15
C VAL A 254 -0.04 -8.69 -17.25
N ALA A 255 -0.05 -7.44 -17.70
CA ALA A 255 0.96 -6.92 -18.60
C ALA A 255 2.12 -6.36 -17.76
N SER A 256 3.30 -6.97 -17.88
CA SER A 256 4.55 -6.32 -17.49
C SER A 256 4.72 -5.08 -18.34
N THR A 257 4.78 -3.90 -17.74
CA THR A 257 4.90 -2.65 -18.49
C THR A 257 6.07 -1.82 -17.99
N MET A 258 7.01 -1.56 -18.90
CA MET A 258 8.19 -0.72 -18.70
C MET A 258 7.85 0.76 -18.47
N HIS A 259 7.13 1.07 -17.41
CA HIS A 259 7.04 2.43 -16.87
C HIS A 259 7.02 2.35 -15.35
N ALA A 260 8.21 2.26 -14.76
CA ALA A 260 8.37 2.56 -13.35
C ALA A 260 8.15 4.07 -13.16
N TYR A 261 7.00 4.48 -12.66
CA TYR A 261 6.88 5.79 -12.04
C TYR A 261 7.52 5.67 -10.67
N VAL A 262 8.81 6.01 -10.63
CA VAL A 262 9.41 6.32 -9.35
C VAL A 262 8.72 7.60 -8.89
N GLU A 263 7.78 7.49 -7.95
CA GLU A 263 7.50 8.62 -7.07
C GLU A 263 8.74 8.76 -6.20
N ILE A 264 9.71 9.44 -6.81
CA ILE A 264 10.96 9.80 -6.21
C ILE A 264 10.56 10.78 -5.09
N ALA A 265 10.55 10.30 -3.85
CA ALA A 265 10.72 11.16 -2.67
C ALA A 265 12.07 11.93 -2.70
N GLU A 266 12.86 11.82 -3.76
CA GLU A 266 14.13 12.53 -4.01
C GLU A 266 14.06 13.68 -5.05
N ASN A 267 12.87 14.12 -5.52
CA ASN A 267 12.77 15.27 -6.45
C ASN A 267 11.78 16.34 -5.99
N LEU A 268 11.57 16.44 -4.67
CA LEU A 268 11.23 17.71 -4.07
C LEU A 268 12.53 18.41 -3.67
N PRO A 269 13.04 19.40 -4.43
CA PRO A 269 13.99 20.33 -3.86
C PRO A 269 13.32 20.97 -2.63
N ARG A 270 13.81 20.62 -1.44
CA ARG A 270 13.56 21.35 -0.17
C ARG A 270 12.15 21.26 0.44
N LYS A 271 11.42 20.13 0.38
CA LYS A 271 10.03 20.08 0.95
C LYS A 271 9.63 18.87 1.82
N GLY A 272 10.57 18.03 2.23
CA GLY A 272 10.35 17.09 3.33
C GLY A 272 10.72 17.73 4.67
N HIS A 273 9.97 18.72 5.14
CA HIS A 273 10.05 19.14 6.53
C HIS A 273 8.99 18.32 7.29
N GLY A 274 9.44 17.41 8.16
CA GLY A 274 8.58 16.94 9.25
C GLY A 274 8.17 18.13 10.12
N THR A 275 7.20 17.94 11.03
CA THR A 275 6.88 19.00 11.99
C THR A 275 8.09 19.37 12.85
N HIS A 276 9.01 18.42 13.01
CA HIS A 276 10.34 18.62 13.55
C HIS A 276 11.31 18.94 12.40
N ASP A 277 11.73 20.20 12.29
CA ASP A 277 12.57 20.80 11.22
C ASP A 277 13.90 20.05 10.92
N ARG A 278 13.81 18.85 10.35
CA ARG A 278 14.94 18.00 9.95
C ARG A 278 14.61 17.17 8.71
N ARG A 279 15.68 16.84 7.97
CA ARG A 279 15.65 15.82 6.90
C ARG A 279 15.40 14.46 7.54
N ILE A 280 14.30 13.81 7.16
CA ILE A 280 14.02 12.41 7.46
C ILE A 280 14.86 11.57 6.51
N SER A 281 15.63 10.60 7.01
CA SER A 281 16.30 9.60 6.17
C SER A 281 15.24 8.66 5.63
N SER A 282 14.64 9.02 4.49
CA SER A 282 13.59 8.23 3.85
C SER A 282 14.16 7.39 2.70
N ASN A 283 13.74 6.12 2.65
CA ASN A 283 13.87 5.29 1.45
C ASN A 283 12.47 5.14 0.82
N SER A 284 12.40 4.99 -0.49
CA SER A 284 11.16 4.62 -1.19
C SER A 284 11.27 3.19 -1.71
N HIS A 285 10.20 2.41 -1.58
CA HIS A 285 10.15 1.03 -2.09
C HIS A 285 8.86 0.79 -2.87
N GLY A 286 9.01 0.06 -3.98
CA GLY A 286 7.90 -0.37 -4.80
C GLY A 286 6.96 -1.22 -3.95
N SER A 287 5.68 -0.83 -3.86
CA SER A 287 4.69 -1.47 -2.98
C SER A 287 3.29 -1.51 -3.59
N LEU A 288 2.99 -0.62 -4.55
CA LEU A 288 1.74 -0.67 -5.31
C LEU A 288 1.78 -1.82 -6.32
N GLY A 289 0.78 -2.72 -6.29
CA GLY A 289 0.68 -3.86 -7.20
C GLY A 289 1.32 -5.17 -6.70
N TRP A 290 1.63 -5.27 -5.41
CA TRP A 290 2.18 -6.48 -4.79
C TRP A 290 1.13 -7.54 -4.45
N CYS A 291 1.57 -8.80 -4.37
CA CYS A 291 0.74 -9.91 -3.90
C CYS A 291 1.43 -10.57 -2.70
N HIS A 292 0.68 -10.72 -1.61
CA HIS A 292 1.14 -11.31 -0.35
C HIS A 292 0.11 -12.28 0.21
N ALA A 293 0.50 -13.04 1.23
CA ALA A 293 -0.40 -13.97 1.89
C ALA A 293 -1.55 -13.22 2.62
N VAL A 294 -2.77 -13.74 2.47
CA VAL A 294 -3.98 -13.25 3.13
C VAL A 294 -4.71 -14.41 3.82
N SER A 295 -5.48 -14.13 4.87
CA SER A 295 -6.26 -15.17 5.57
C SER A 295 -7.36 -15.77 4.67
N SER A 296 -7.57 -17.08 4.74
CA SER A 296 -8.57 -17.83 3.96
C SER A 296 -9.96 -17.89 4.61
N THR A 297 -10.12 -17.40 5.85
CA THR A 297 -11.41 -17.42 6.54
C THR A 297 -12.37 -16.38 5.95
N GLY A 298 -13.45 -16.84 5.31
CA GLY A 298 -14.44 -16.05 4.56
C GLY A 298 -15.31 -15.05 5.36
N GLY A 299 -14.71 -14.29 6.27
CA GLY A 299 -15.20 -12.97 6.62
C GLY A 299 -14.94 -12.00 5.47
N GLN A 300 -15.65 -10.86 5.43
CA GLN A 300 -15.31 -9.80 4.48
C GLN A 300 -13.81 -9.52 4.54
N PRO A 301 -13.12 -9.28 3.40
CA PRO A 301 -11.74 -8.89 3.46
C PRO A 301 -11.67 -7.70 4.40
N ILE A 302 -11.08 -7.92 5.58
CA ILE A 302 -10.55 -6.84 6.38
C ILE A 302 -9.69 -6.11 5.36
N GLU A 303 -10.01 -4.84 5.11
CA GLU A 303 -9.19 -3.96 4.31
C GLU A 303 -7.84 -3.83 5.03
N ILE A 304 -7.02 -4.86 4.91
CA ILE A 304 -5.62 -4.88 5.30
C ILE A 304 -4.97 -4.03 4.22
N TYR A 305 -5.14 -2.71 4.34
CA TYR A 305 -4.24 -1.73 3.76
C TYR A 305 -2.92 -1.78 4.54
N GLU A 306 -2.33 -2.96 4.68
CA GLU A 306 -0.98 -3.11 5.21
C GLU A 306 -0.07 -3.20 4.00
N MET A 307 0.51 -2.05 3.64
CA MET A 307 1.78 -2.08 2.93
C MET A 307 2.78 -2.80 3.84
N TRP A 308 3.20 -3.99 3.45
CA TRP A 308 4.37 -4.62 4.05
C TRP A 308 5.59 -3.85 3.57
N GLN A 309 6.18 -3.08 4.48
CA GLN A 309 7.47 -2.41 4.29
C GLN A 309 8.54 -3.48 4.11
N GLN A 310 8.91 -3.79 2.86
CA GLN A 310 9.99 -4.72 2.58
C GLN A 310 11.27 -3.96 2.22
N PHE A 311 12.31 -4.27 2.99
CA PHE A 311 13.67 -3.74 2.86
C PHE A 311 14.22 -3.86 1.45
N GLY A 312 14.67 -2.75 0.88
CA GLY A 312 15.49 -2.72 -0.32
C GLY A 312 16.87 -3.33 -0.07
N SER A 313 17.42 -3.88 -1.14
CA SER A 313 18.75 -4.47 -1.23
C SER A 313 19.86 -3.42 -1.03
N LEU A 314 20.08 -2.97 0.20
CA LEU A 314 21.21 -2.08 0.53
C LEU A 314 22.01 -2.48 1.78
N LEU A 315 21.71 -3.62 2.42
CA LEU A 315 22.44 -4.04 3.65
C LEU A 315 23.11 -5.41 3.60
N PHE A 316 23.16 -6.07 2.44
CA PHE A 316 23.98 -7.28 2.28
C PHE A 316 24.86 -7.19 1.04
N GLU A 317 25.84 -6.28 1.05
CA GLU A 317 27.10 -6.58 0.36
C GLU A 317 27.94 -7.48 1.29
N PRO A 318 28.33 -8.69 0.86
CA PRO A 318 29.24 -9.52 1.63
C PRO A 318 30.64 -8.91 1.55
N GLY A 319 31.07 -8.32 2.67
CA GLY A 319 32.48 -8.00 2.91
C GLY A 319 32.86 -6.55 2.63
N ARG A 320 32.68 -5.69 3.63
CA ARG A 320 33.61 -4.60 3.99
C ARG A 320 33.28 -4.10 5.40
N PHE A 321 33.73 -4.85 6.39
CA PHE A 321 33.99 -4.26 7.71
C PHE A 321 35.17 -3.30 7.55
N GLN A 322 34.92 -1.99 7.58
CA GLN A 322 35.95 -1.02 7.92
C GLN A 322 35.66 -0.51 9.33
N CYS A 323 36.33 -1.14 10.29
CA CYS A 323 36.44 -0.62 11.64
C CYS A 323 37.08 0.78 11.60
N TRP A 324 36.40 1.77 12.16
CA TRP A 324 37.08 2.94 12.71
C TRP A 324 37.34 2.65 14.18
N SER A 325 38.57 2.24 14.48
CA SER A 325 39.07 2.20 15.85
C SER A 325 39.40 3.61 16.31
N THR A 326 38.78 4.03 17.40
CA THR A 326 39.31 5.08 18.28
C THR A 326 40.70 4.67 18.74
N GLY A 327 41.73 5.37 18.25
CA GLY A 327 43.13 5.15 18.62
C GLY A 327 43.62 6.19 19.62
N GLY A 328 43.76 5.77 20.89
CA GLY A 328 44.57 6.40 21.92
C GLY A 328 44.91 5.32 22.98
N PRO A 329 46.16 5.20 23.44
CA PRO A 329 46.79 3.90 23.63
C PRO A 329 46.80 3.44 25.09
N LEU A 330 46.51 2.16 25.34
CA LEU A 330 47.03 1.45 26.50
C LEU A 330 47.40 0.01 26.12
N THR A 331 48.63 -0.32 26.50
CA THR A 331 49.41 -1.53 26.31
C THR A 331 48.90 -2.71 27.14
N SER A 332 48.94 -3.94 26.59
CA SER A 332 49.61 -5.15 27.14
C SER A 332 48.91 -6.48 26.77
N ASN A 333 49.62 -7.26 25.94
CA ASN A 333 49.91 -8.69 25.99
C ASN A 333 48.87 -9.77 26.39
N VAL A 334 48.47 -10.57 25.38
CA VAL A 334 48.46 -12.06 25.20
C VAL A 334 47.68 -12.96 26.22
N PRO A 335 47.34 -14.23 25.88
CA PRO A 335 46.12 -14.71 25.19
C PRO A 335 45.30 -15.71 26.05
N ASP A 336 44.08 -16.03 25.65
CA ASP A 336 43.38 -17.22 26.21
C ASP A 336 42.89 -18.18 25.14
N GLN A 337 43.05 -19.45 25.49
CA GLN A 337 42.92 -20.64 24.67
C GLN A 337 41.47 -21.09 24.46
N MET A 338 41.31 -21.84 23.37
CA MET A 338 40.28 -22.85 23.08
C MET A 338 39.48 -23.34 24.30
N GLY A 339 38.15 -23.38 24.18
CA GLY A 339 37.51 -24.65 23.86
C GLY A 339 36.14 -24.82 24.54
N PRO A 340 35.38 -25.87 24.16
CA PRO A 340 33.98 -25.74 23.72
C PRO A 340 32.99 -26.59 24.55
N PHE A 341 31.78 -26.79 24.00
CA PHE A 341 30.65 -27.65 24.47
C PHE A 341 29.71 -26.99 25.49
N GLY A 342 28.39 -27.18 25.45
CA GLY A 342 27.52 -28.05 24.65
C GLY A 342 26.07 -27.55 24.78
N SER A 343 25.27 -27.70 23.73
CA SER A 343 24.11 -28.60 23.68
C SER A 343 23.15 -28.54 24.88
N CYS A 344 21.89 -28.14 24.67
CA CYS A 344 20.78 -29.09 24.50
C CYS A 344 19.39 -28.43 24.64
N THR A 345 18.47 -28.96 23.81
CA THR A 345 17.02 -29.21 24.06
C THR A 345 16.12 -28.00 24.30
N SER A 346 15.25 -27.66 23.34
CA SER A 346 13.95 -28.30 23.05
C SER A 346 12.89 -27.99 24.11
N GLY A 347 11.85 -27.27 23.69
CA GLY A 347 10.65 -27.02 24.48
C GLY A 347 9.57 -26.43 23.58
N LEU A 348 8.75 -27.31 23.02
CA LEU A 348 7.43 -27.09 22.44
C LEU A 348 6.76 -25.74 22.80
N LEU A 349 6.48 -24.92 21.78
CA LEU A 349 5.14 -24.57 21.29
C LEU A 349 5.27 -23.76 19.98
#